data_AF-A0A4Y9A6W1-F1
#
_entry.id   AF-A0A4Y9A6W1-F1
#
_cell.length_a   1.000
_cell.length_b   1.000
_cell.length_c   1.000
_cell.angle_alpha   90.00
_cell.angle_beta   90.00
_cell.angle_gamma   90.00
#
_symmetry.space_group_name_H-M   'P 1'
#
loop_
_entity.id
_entity.type
_entity.pdbx_description
1 polymer ?
#
loop_
_entity_poly.entity_id
_entity_poly.type
_entity_poly.pdbx_seq_one_letter_code
_entity_poly.pdbx_strand_id
1 'polypeptide(L)' 'MRAINRIEERKIVIEAGYSEAHLISEALTMYRLWLQTLHGRNSEEEMLVGTLRHTIMNPTVERVTTCKEDDNE' A
#
# COMPACT_ATOMS: atom_id res chain seq x y z
N MET A 1 -0.80 2.15 12.70
CA MET A 1 0.03 1.51 11.65
C MET A 1 0.90 0.40 12.24
N ARG A 2 0.97 -0.76 11.57
CA ARG A 2 1.83 -1.90 11.94
C ARG A 2 2.46 -2.50 10.68
N ALA A 3 3.72 -2.93 10.78
CA ALA A 3 4.37 -3.74 9.75
C ALA A 3 4.56 -5.18 10.26
N ILE A 4 4.16 -6.16 9.46
CA ILE A 4 4.28 -7.59 9.74
C ILE A 4 5.22 -8.18 8.68
N ASN A 5 6.37 -8.65 9.12
CA ASN A 5 7.30 -9.35 8.24
C ASN A 5 6.86 -10.82 8.10
N ARG A 6 6.37 -11.19 6.91
CA ARG A 6 6.08 -12.58 6.54
C ARG A 6 7.23 -13.10 5.70
N ILE A 7 8.33 -13.43 6.37
CA ILE A 7 9.59 -13.82 5.71
C ILE A 7 9.45 -15.06 4.83
N GLU A 8 8.60 -16.01 5.24
CA GLU A 8 8.28 -17.24 4.49
C GLU A 8 7.63 -16.92 3.13
N GLU A 9 6.81 -15.88 3.09
CA GLU A 9 6.16 -15.38 1.86
C GLU A 9 7.00 -14.32 1.13
N ARG A 10 8.17 -13.94 1.67
CA ARG A 10 9.00 -12.82 1.20
C ARG A 10 8.22 -11.51 1.05
N LYS A 11 7.29 -11.25 1.97
CA LYS A 11 6.42 -10.07 1.96
C LYS A 11 6.48 -9.31 3.27
N ILE A 12 6.35 -7.99 3.16
CA ILE A 12 6.04 -7.12 4.30
C ILE A 12 4.58 -6.70 4.15
N VAL A 13 3.76 -7.03 5.13
CA VAL A 13 2.36 -6.60 5.20
C VAL A 13 2.30 -5.34 6.04
N ILE A 14 1.74 -4.26 5.48
CA ILE A 14 1.53 -3.00 6.19
C ILE A 14 0.04 -2.90 6.51
N GLU A 15 -0.29 -2.93 7.79
CA GLU A 15 -1.63 -2.64 8.30
C GLU A 15 -1.69 -1.16 8.67
N ALA A 16 -2.48 -0.39 7.93
CA ALA A 16 -2.64 1.03 8.13
C ALA A 16 -4.13 1.39 8.09
N GLY A 17 -4.56 2.28 8.98
CA GLY A 17 -5.84 2.94 8.82
C GLY A 17 -5.78 3.95 7.67
N TYR A 18 -6.93 4.50 7.31
CA TYR A 18 -7.05 5.42 6.17
C TYR A 18 -6.17 6.67 6.34
N SER A 19 -6.11 7.23 7.54
CA SER A 19 -5.26 8.40 7.85
C SER A 19 -3.78 8.11 7.68
N GLU A 20 -3.31 6.93 8.09
CA GLU A 20 -1.89 6.57 7.93
C GLU A 20 -1.56 6.25 6.46
N ALA A 21 -2.47 5.58 5.75
CA ALA A 21 -2.33 5.35 4.31
C ALA A 21 -2.22 6.68 3.54
N HIS A 22 -2.98 7.70 3.94
CA HIS A 22 -2.90 9.03 3.37
C HIS A 22 -1.52 9.68 3.58
N LEU A 23 -0.97 9.62 4.79
CA LEU A 23 0.38 10.13 5.08
C LEU A 23 1.46 9.44 4.23
N ILE A 24 1.36 8.11 4.07
CA ILE A 24 2.29 7.37 3.19
C ILE A 24 2.14 7.83 1.73
N SER A 25 0.91 8.06 1.27
CA SER A 25 0.63 8.57 -0.08
C SER A 25 1.26 9.94 -0.35
N GLU A 26 1.21 10.85 0.62
CA GLU A 26 1.87 12.16 0.54
C GLU A 26 3.39 12.01 0.46
N ALA A 27 3.99 11.18 1.32
CA ALA A 27 5.43 10.91 1.30
C ALA A 27 5.89 10.32 -0.05
N LEU A 28 5.13 9.36 -0.60
CA LEU A 28 5.42 8.78 -1.93
C LEU A 28 5.26 9.81 -3.05
N THR A 29 4.34 10.76 -2.93
CA THR A 29 4.17 11.84 -3.90
C THR A 29 5.40 12.75 -3.93
N MET A 30 5.91 13.13 -2.76
CA MET A 30 7.13 13.94 -2.65
C MET A 30 8.36 13.20 -3.18
N TYR A 31 8.49 11.91 -2.83
CA TYR A 31 9.60 11.08 -3.30
C TYR A 31 9.57 10.89 -4.83
N ARG A 32 8.38 10.72 -5.42
CA ARG A 32 8.20 10.65 -6.86
C ARG A 32 8.67 11.92 -7.57
N LEU A 33 8.33 13.11 -7.04
CA LEU A 33 8.80 14.39 -7.57
C LEU A 33 10.33 14.49 -7.51
N TRP A 34 10.92 14.05 -6.41
CA TRP A 34 12.37 14.00 -6.27
C TRP A 34 13.03 13.06 -7.30
N LEU A 35 12.47 11.88 -7.53
CA LEU A 35 12.95 10.97 -8.57
C LEU A 35 12.86 11.58 -9.97
N GLN A 36 11.79 12.32 -10.27
CA GLN A 36 11.68 13.04 -11.56
C GLN A 36 12.82 14.04 -11.75
N THR A 37 13.31 14.67 -10.68
CA THR A 37 14.44 15.62 -10.75
C THR A 37 15.78 14.92 -10.96
N LEU A 38 15.92 13.68 -10.48
CA LEU A 38 17.18 12.91 -10.56
C LEU A 38 17.30 12.09 -11.83
N HIS A 39 16.25 11.33 -12.17
CA HIS A 39 16.28 10.33 -13.25
C HIS A 39 15.47 10.76 -14.47
N GLY A 40 14.80 11.92 -14.40
CA GLY A 40 13.85 12.36 -15.42
C GLY A 40 12.45 11.78 -15.23
N ARG A 41 11.50 12.28 -16.01
CA ARG A 41 10.10 11.81 -15.97
C ARG A 41 10.00 10.41 -16.57
N ASN A 42 9.14 9.56 -15.98
CA ASN A 42 8.90 8.18 -16.40
C ASN A 42 10.11 7.24 -16.25
N SER A 43 11.02 7.52 -15.30
CA SER A 43 12.01 6.52 -14.92
C SER A 43 11.32 5.30 -14.32
N GLU A 44 11.98 4.14 -14.37
CA GLU A 44 11.43 2.91 -13.80
C GLU A 44 11.12 3.07 -12.32
N GLU A 45 11.99 3.74 -11.56
CA GLU A 45 11.80 4.00 -10.14
C GLU A 45 10.61 4.94 -9.88
N GLU A 46 10.47 5.98 -10.70
CA GLU A 46 9.36 6.94 -10.62
C GLU A 46 8.01 6.26 -10.85
N MET A 47 7.95 5.36 -11.83
CA MET A 47 6.76 4.56 -12.15
C MET A 47 6.44 3.54 -11.05
N LEU A 48 7.46 2.89 -10.48
CA LEU A 48 7.31 1.95 -9.35
C LEU A 48 6.69 2.66 -8.13
N VAL A 49 7.19 3.85 -7.80
CA VAL A 49 6.64 4.67 -6.70
C VAL A 49 5.20 5.10 -6.99
N GLY A 50 4.90 5.48 -8.24
CA GLY A 50 3.53 5.80 -8.67
C GLY A 50 2.57 4.63 -8.49
N THR A 51 3.01 3.42 -8.86
CA THR A 51 2.24 2.18 -8.71
C THR A 51 2.02 1.83 -7.25
N LEU A 52 3.06 1.93 -6.41
CA LEU A 52 2.97 1.69 -4.98
C LEU A 52 1.94 2.62 -4.31
N ARG A 53 1.98 3.92 -4.64
CA ARG A 53 1.00 4.89 -4.15
C ARG A 53 -0.42 4.52 -4.55
N HIS A 54 -0.63 4.09 -5.80
CA HIS A 54 -1.94 3.67 -6.28
C HIS A 54 -2.47 2.47 -5.47
N THR A 55 -1.64 1.45 -5.25
CA THR A 55 -2.00 0.26 -4.46
C THR A 55 -2.38 0.60 -3.02
N ILE A 56 -1.63 1.51 -2.37
CA ILE A 56 -1.91 1.91 -0.98
C ILE A 56 -3.25 2.64 -0.85
N MET A 57 -3.58 3.52 -1.81
CA MET A 57 -4.82 4.30 -1.78
C MET A 57 -6.03 3.52 -2.30
N ASN A 58 -5.81 2.40 -2.99
CA ASN A 58 -6.85 1.55 -3.55
C ASN A 58 -6.61 0.10 -3.12
N PRO A 59 -6.70 -0.19 -1.81
CA PRO A 59 -6.50 -1.55 -1.34
C PRO A 59 -7.56 -2.47 -1.95
N THR A 60 -7.14 -3.63 -2.44
CA THR A 60 -8.06 -4.68 -2.84
C THR A 60 -8.83 -5.13 -1.61
N VAL A 61 -10.13 -4.85 -1.56
CA VAL A 61 -10.99 -5.39 -0.50
C VAL A 61 -11.14 -6.87 -0.78
N GLU A 62 -10.29 -7.70 -0.18
CA GLU A 62 -10.62 -9.11 -0.03
C GLU A 62 -11.88 -9.17 0.84
N ARG A 63 -13.02 -9.52 0.23
CA ARG A 63 -14.25 -9.80 0.97
C ARG A 63 -13.97 -10.98 1.88
N VAL A 64 -13.63 -10.70 3.14
CA VAL A 64 -13.62 -11.71 4.18
C VAL A 64 -15.08 -12.13 4.38
N THR A 65 -15.48 -13.22 3.72
CA THR A 65 -16.72 -13.94 4.04
C THR A 65 -16.52 -14.66 5.37
N THR A 66 -16.49 -13.90 6.45
CA THR A 66 -16.71 -14.43 7.81
C THR A 66 -17.91 -13.71 8.40
N CYS A 67 -19.02 -13.70 7.67
CA CYS A 67 -20.29 -13.85 8.36
C CYS A 67 -20.32 -15.32 8.77
N LYS A 68 -19.88 -15.61 10.00
CA LYS A 68 -20.39 -16.80 10.67
C LYS A 68 -21.88 -16.52 10.82
N GLU A 69 -22.69 -17.15 9.98
CA GLU A 69 -24.08 -17.37 10.33
C GLU A 69 -24.01 -18.23 11.60
N ASP A 70 -24.23 -17.60 12.74
CA ASP A 70 -24.57 -18.30 13.97
C ASP A 70 -25.92 -18.96 13.70
N ASP A 71 -25.88 -20.16 13.11
CA ASP A 71 -27.00 -21.10 13.14
C ASP A 71 -27.14 -21.59 14.59
N ASN A 72 -27.76 -20.74 15.41
CA ASN A 72 -28.38 -21.14 16.65
C ASN A 72 -29.65 -21.92 16.33
N GLU A 73 -29.63 -23.19 16.75
CA GLU A 73 -30.74 -24.07 17.15
C GLU A 73 -31.67 -24.66 16.07
#